data_AF-A0A1Q3H5M1-F1
#
_entry.id   AF-A0A1Q3H5M1-F1
#
_cell.length_a   1.000
_cell.length_b   1.000
_cell.length_c   1.000
_cell.angle_alpha   90.00
_cell.angle_beta   90.00
_cell.angle_gamma   90.00
#
_symmetry.space_group_name_H-M   'P 1'
#
loop_
_entity.id
_entity.type
_entity.pdbx_description
1 polymer ?
#
loop_
_entity_poly.entity_id
_entity_poly.type
_entity_poly.pdbx_seq_one_letter_code
_entity_poly.pdbx_strand_id
1 'polypeptide(L)'
;MHPVSAPLEQAFSTLLPLTSPETRRHLFMPTRSPWTAYVENTRGGTDAASAMSYMARTLGCRGMRVVAVPHTLRKDKGRYGAVMWEVYGPQRTDWLNYLRTLYASNDGGRWVFGQSGEPFPFEKLEQYQARKVRDRFTFELLADYLQHLGLSPFQEDFYLPQGAPAWLVEKTGPVVPTHKEYTLAQVRENF
;
A
#
# COMPACT_ATOMS: atom_id res chain seq x y z
N MET A 1 -4.69 0.80 -21.53
CA MET A 1 -4.38 1.90 -20.59
C MET A 1 -5.06 3.15 -21.08
N HIS A 2 -5.75 3.90 -20.23
CA HIS A 2 -6.43 5.14 -20.60
C HIS A 2 -6.35 6.17 -19.46
N PRO A 3 -6.39 7.48 -19.77
CA PRO A 3 -6.35 8.53 -18.77
C PRO A 3 -7.68 8.66 -18.03
N VAL A 4 -7.62 9.04 -16.75
CA VAL A 4 -8.76 9.35 -15.89
C VAL A 4 -8.57 10.76 -15.34
N SER A 5 -9.37 11.69 -15.85
CA SER A 5 -9.38 13.10 -15.43
C SER A 5 -10.64 13.35 -14.61
N ALA A 6 -10.61 12.96 -13.34
CA ALA A 6 -11.75 13.05 -12.44
C ALA A 6 -11.29 13.34 -11.00
N PRO A 7 -12.17 13.84 -10.11
CA PRO A 7 -11.88 13.91 -8.68
C PRO A 7 -11.47 12.55 -8.10
N LEU A 8 -10.75 12.56 -6.98
CA LEU A 8 -10.13 11.36 -6.41
C LEU A 8 -11.13 10.21 -6.19
N GLU A 9 -12.31 10.50 -5.64
CA GLU A 9 -13.36 9.50 -5.43
C GLU A 9 -13.82 8.83 -6.74
N GLN A 10 -13.96 9.61 -7.81
CA GLN A 10 -14.34 9.08 -9.12
C GLN A 10 -13.20 8.28 -9.75
N ALA A 11 -11.95 8.72 -9.58
CA ALA A 11 -10.78 7.97 -10.00
C ALA A 11 -10.73 6.60 -9.29
N PHE A 12 -10.96 6.54 -7.98
CA PHE A 12 -11.06 5.27 -7.25
C PHE A 12 -12.25 4.42 -7.68
N SER A 13 -13.38 5.03 -8.04
CA SER A 13 -14.55 4.30 -8.53
C SER A 13 -14.26 3.52 -9.82
N THR A 14 -13.26 3.93 -10.62
CA THR A 14 -12.81 3.16 -11.79
C THR A 14 -12.19 1.80 -11.45
N LEU A 15 -11.81 1.57 -10.19
CA LEU A 15 -11.34 0.25 -9.73
C LEU A 15 -12.48 -0.75 -9.49
N LEU A 16 -13.75 -0.32 -9.48
CA LEU A 16 -14.87 -1.23 -9.21
C LEU A 16 -15.34 -1.97 -10.48
N PRO A 17 -15.60 -3.29 -10.42
CA PRO A 17 -15.70 -4.11 -9.21
C PRO A 17 -14.34 -4.55 -8.65
N LEU A 18 -14.32 -4.86 -7.36
CA LEU A 18 -13.17 -5.48 -6.71
C LEU A 18 -13.08 -6.95 -7.12
N THR A 19 -11.88 -7.53 -7.21
CA THR A 19 -11.67 -8.89 -7.71
C THR A 19 -10.84 -9.76 -6.79
N SER A 20 -10.97 -11.08 -6.94
CA SER A 20 -10.10 -12.10 -6.32
C SER A 20 -10.19 -13.41 -7.11
N PRO A 21 -9.12 -14.22 -7.23
CA PRO A 21 -7.75 -13.94 -6.78
C PRO A 21 -6.95 -13.06 -7.76
N GLU A 22 -7.48 -12.81 -8.95
CA GLU A 22 -6.77 -12.10 -10.01
C GLU A 22 -7.09 -10.60 -10.01
N THR A 23 -6.07 -9.74 -9.92
CA THR A 23 -6.17 -8.29 -10.16
C THR A 23 -6.50 -8.02 -11.63
N ARG A 24 -7.45 -7.12 -11.87
CA ARG A 24 -7.85 -6.72 -13.23
C ARG A 24 -7.64 -5.24 -13.54
N ARG A 25 -7.55 -4.39 -12.52
CA ARG A 25 -7.42 -2.94 -12.68
C ARG A 25 -6.34 -2.38 -11.78
N HIS A 26 -5.50 -1.54 -12.37
CA HIS A 26 -4.38 -0.85 -11.72
C HIS A 26 -4.51 0.64 -12.02
N LEU A 27 -4.55 1.47 -10.99
CA LEU A 27 -4.64 2.92 -11.11
C LEU A 27 -3.34 3.56 -10.62
N PHE A 28 -2.73 4.33 -11.49
CA PHE A 28 -1.54 5.13 -11.21
C PHE A 28 -1.94 6.60 -11.14
N MET A 29 -1.59 7.27 -10.05
CA MET A 29 -2.01 8.66 -9.83
C MET A 29 -0.81 9.56 -9.57
N PRO A 30 -0.71 10.72 -10.24
CA PRO A 30 0.24 11.74 -9.84
C PRO A 30 -0.05 12.21 -8.41
N THR A 31 0.99 12.64 -7.72
CA THR A 31 0.89 13.22 -6.36
C THR A 31 1.46 14.63 -6.34
N ARG A 32 1.30 15.34 -5.23
CA ARG A 32 1.96 16.64 -4.98
C ARG A 32 3.46 16.53 -4.69
N SER A 33 4.07 15.39 -5.00
CA SER A 33 5.50 15.15 -4.90
C SER A 33 6.00 14.34 -6.11
N PRO A 34 7.32 14.06 -6.22
CA PRO A 34 7.85 13.25 -7.31
C PRO A 34 7.39 11.77 -7.33
N TRP A 35 6.57 11.36 -6.36
CA TRP A 35 6.08 9.99 -6.26
C TRP A 35 4.78 9.79 -7.07
N THR A 36 4.62 8.58 -7.61
CA THR A 36 3.37 8.14 -8.23
C THR A 36 2.68 7.17 -7.28
N ALA A 37 1.41 7.43 -6.96
CA ALA A 37 0.61 6.51 -6.17
C ALA A 37 0.09 5.36 -7.04
N TYR A 38 0.04 4.17 -6.47
CA TYR A 38 -0.45 2.95 -7.11
C TYR A 38 -1.47 2.26 -6.21
N VAL A 39 -2.63 1.93 -6.78
CA VAL A 39 -3.66 1.11 -6.15
C VAL A 39 -4.25 0.15 -7.17
N GLU A 40 -4.71 -1.00 -6.72
CA GLU A 40 -5.34 -2.02 -7.54
C GLU A 40 -6.69 -2.48 -6.98
N ASN A 41 -7.47 -3.21 -7.78
CA ASN A 41 -8.83 -3.61 -7.42
C ASN A 41 -8.96 -4.94 -6.66
N THR A 42 -7.91 -5.42 -6.00
CA THR A 42 -8.01 -6.67 -5.22
C THR A 42 -8.92 -6.49 -4.00
N ARG A 43 -9.83 -7.45 -3.75
CA ARG A 43 -10.80 -7.43 -2.62
C ARG A 43 -10.14 -7.20 -1.26
N GLY A 44 -8.94 -7.76 -1.05
CA GLY A 44 -8.19 -7.67 0.21
C GLY A 44 -7.41 -6.36 0.39
N GLY A 45 -7.51 -5.43 -0.55
CA GLY A 45 -6.59 -4.31 -0.68
C GLY A 45 -5.41 -4.63 -1.59
N THR A 46 -4.60 -3.62 -1.87
CA THR A 46 -3.48 -3.70 -2.82
C THR A 46 -2.31 -4.51 -2.27
N ASP A 47 -1.97 -5.62 -2.94
CA ASP A 47 -0.75 -6.38 -2.66
C ASP A 47 0.40 -5.92 -3.58
N ALA A 48 1.03 -4.81 -3.19
CA ALA A 48 2.02 -4.14 -4.04
C ALA A 48 3.44 -4.71 -3.98
N ALA A 49 3.75 -5.68 -3.12
CA ALA A 49 5.15 -6.02 -2.81
C ALA A 49 5.95 -6.46 -4.05
N SER A 50 5.42 -7.43 -4.81
CA SER A 50 6.04 -7.92 -6.04
C SER A 50 6.06 -6.85 -7.14
N ALA A 51 4.99 -6.08 -7.26
CA ALA A 51 4.87 -5.02 -8.27
C ALA A 51 5.90 -3.89 -8.03
N MET A 52 6.04 -3.42 -6.78
CA MET A 52 7.00 -2.38 -6.42
C MET A 52 8.44 -2.86 -6.59
N SER A 53 8.74 -4.09 -6.16
CA SER A 53 10.05 -4.71 -6.38
C SER A 53 10.42 -4.75 -7.86
N TYR A 54 9.50 -5.22 -8.72
CA TYR A 54 9.74 -5.31 -10.16
C TYR A 54 9.87 -3.93 -10.82
N MET A 55 8.98 -2.97 -10.49
CA MET A 55 9.02 -1.63 -11.07
C MET A 55 10.26 -0.85 -10.65
N ALA A 56 10.68 -0.93 -9.38
CA ALA A 56 11.89 -0.26 -8.91
C ALA A 56 13.11 -0.68 -9.73
N ARG A 57 13.26 -1.99 -10.02
CA ARG A 57 14.35 -2.51 -10.85
C ARG A 57 14.22 -2.12 -12.32
N THR A 58 13.02 -2.27 -12.89
CA THR A 58 12.80 -2.07 -14.32
C THR A 58 12.87 -0.60 -14.73
N LEU A 59 12.37 0.30 -13.88
CA LEU A 59 12.34 1.75 -14.13
C LEU A 59 13.58 2.47 -13.58
N GLY A 60 14.44 1.78 -12.83
CA GLY A 60 15.63 2.38 -12.22
C GLY A 60 15.31 3.41 -11.11
N CYS A 61 14.14 3.31 -10.48
CA CYS A 61 13.67 4.24 -9.46
C CYS A 61 13.43 3.54 -8.11
N ARG A 62 13.05 4.30 -7.09
CA ARG A 62 12.61 3.75 -5.80
C ARG A 62 11.13 3.42 -5.85
N GLY A 63 10.74 2.32 -5.20
CA GLY A 63 9.34 1.95 -4.96
C GLY A 63 9.05 1.90 -3.47
N MET A 64 7.77 1.98 -3.09
CA MET A 64 7.35 1.85 -1.69
C MET A 64 6.03 1.10 -1.56
N ARG A 65 5.89 0.32 -0.49
CA ARG A 65 4.62 -0.23 -0.02
C ARG A 65 4.34 0.31 1.38
N VAL A 66 3.13 0.84 1.56
CA VAL A 66 2.67 1.46 2.79
C VAL A 66 1.37 0.80 3.21
N VAL A 67 1.31 0.30 4.44
CA VAL A 67 0.13 -0.36 5.01
C VAL A 67 -0.24 0.35 6.31
N ALA A 68 -1.49 0.80 6.40
CA ALA A 68 -2.07 1.40 7.59
C ALA A 68 -3.47 0.81 7.81
N VAL A 69 -3.52 -0.34 8.48
CA VAL A 69 -4.76 -1.07 8.75
C VAL A 69 -5.01 -1.08 10.25
N PRO A 70 -6.09 -0.44 10.75
CA PRO A 70 -6.42 -0.49 12.16
C PRO A 70 -6.85 -1.90 12.56
N HIS A 71 -6.46 -2.32 13.77
CA HIS A 71 -6.93 -3.57 14.35
C HIS A 71 -8.37 -3.38 14.87
N THR A 72 -9.34 -4.00 14.20
CA THR A 72 -10.77 -3.91 14.58
C THR A 72 -11.34 -5.23 15.07
N LEU A 73 -10.57 -6.32 15.00
CA LEU A 73 -11.06 -7.66 15.35
C LEU A 73 -11.59 -7.73 16.78
N ARG A 74 -12.86 -8.08 16.92
CA ARG A 74 -13.55 -8.38 18.18
C ARG A 74 -14.28 -9.71 18.01
N LYS A 75 -13.92 -10.72 18.81
CA LYS A 75 -14.36 -12.12 18.58
C LYS A 75 -13.98 -12.52 17.14
N ASP A 76 -14.94 -12.96 16.33
CA ASP A 76 -14.73 -13.41 14.95
C ASP A 76 -15.12 -12.37 13.88
N LYS A 77 -15.27 -11.08 14.27
CA LYS A 77 -15.65 -9.99 13.36
C LYS A 77 -14.62 -8.86 13.34
N GLY A 78 -14.34 -8.34 12.15
CA GLY A 78 -13.35 -7.29 11.91
C GLY A 78 -12.05 -7.85 11.32
N ARG A 79 -10.97 -7.07 11.37
CA ARG A 79 -9.68 -7.44 10.76
C ARG A 79 -8.52 -7.30 11.71
N TYR A 80 -7.50 -8.11 11.48
CA TYR A 80 -6.20 -7.87 12.09
C TYR A 80 -5.61 -6.54 11.61
N GLY A 81 -4.80 -5.92 12.47
CA GLY A 81 -4.20 -4.61 12.17
C GLY A 81 -2.74 -4.73 11.78
N ALA A 82 -2.27 -3.78 11.00
CA ALA A 82 -0.89 -3.69 10.58
C ALA A 82 -0.49 -2.24 10.28
N VAL A 83 0.73 -1.88 10.67
CA VAL A 83 1.45 -0.71 10.18
C VAL A 83 2.71 -1.27 9.53
N MET A 84 2.89 -1.06 8.22
CA MET A 84 4.04 -1.56 7.47
C MET A 84 4.58 -0.49 6.53
N TRP A 85 5.89 -0.43 6.42
CA TRP A 85 6.62 0.41 5.50
C TRP A 85 7.77 -0.38 4.88
N GLU A 86 7.74 -0.48 3.56
CA GLU A 86 8.73 -1.21 2.77
C GLU A 86 9.24 -0.30 1.66
N VAL A 87 10.56 -0.18 1.55
CA VAL A 87 11.25 0.62 0.53
C VAL A 87 12.04 -0.31 -0.38
N TYR A 88 11.87 -0.11 -1.68
CA TYR A 88 12.46 -0.92 -2.75
C TYR A 88 13.46 -0.08 -3.54
N GLY A 89 14.63 -0.64 -3.83
CA GLY A 89 15.69 0.01 -4.62
C GLY A 89 15.82 -0.56 -6.03
N PRO A 90 16.50 0.12 -6.95
CA PRO A 90 16.67 -0.38 -8.31
C PRO A 90 17.69 -1.53 -8.42
N GLN A 91 18.58 -1.68 -7.43
CA GLN A 91 19.57 -2.76 -7.38
C GLN A 91 18.95 -4.04 -6.83
N ARG A 92 19.42 -5.20 -7.31
CA ARG A 92 19.04 -6.50 -6.73
C ARG A 92 19.63 -6.63 -5.32
N THR A 93 18.82 -7.16 -4.40
CA THR A 93 19.25 -7.66 -3.08
C THR A 93 18.78 -9.10 -2.94
N ASP A 94 19.05 -9.75 -1.80
CA ASP A 94 18.72 -11.16 -1.56
C ASP A 94 17.22 -11.47 -1.71
N TRP A 95 16.35 -10.52 -1.32
CA TRP A 95 14.90 -10.69 -1.44
C TRP A 95 14.22 -9.37 -1.80
N LEU A 96 13.45 -9.38 -2.89
CA LEU A 96 12.62 -8.27 -3.40
C LEU A 96 13.31 -6.89 -3.41
N ASN A 97 14.64 -6.80 -3.55
CA ASN A 97 15.36 -5.52 -3.63
C ASN A 97 15.02 -4.52 -2.49
N TYR A 98 14.76 -5.04 -1.29
CA TYR A 98 14.50 -4.22 -0.11
C TYR A 98 15.69 -3.35 0.26
N LEU A 99 15.45 -2.06 0.44
CA LEU A 99 16.38 -1.10 1.06
C LEU A 99 16.11 -0.97 2.56
N ARG A 100 14.82 -0.94 2.92
CA ARG A 100 14.36 -0.82 4.31
C ARG A 100 13.01 -1.50 4.44
N THR A 101 12.82 -2.28 5.48
CA THR A 101 11.50 -2.78 5.90
C THR A 101 11.29 -2.48 7.37
N LEU A 102 10.06 -2.13 7.72
CA LEU A 102 9.63 -1.89 9.08
C LEU A 102 8.15 -2.23 9.21
N TYR A 103 7.80 -3.07 10.17
CA TYR A 103 6.40 -3.40 10.42
C TYR A 103 6.11 -3.70 11.89
N ALA A 104 4.90 -3.34 12.31
CA ALA A 104 4.22 -3.93 13.44
C ALA A 104 2.87 -4.46 12.92
N SER A 105 2.68 -5.77 12.96
CA SER A 105 1.49 -6.40 12.40
C SER A 105 0.97 -7.54 13.26
N ASN A 106 -0.33 -7.78 13.18
CA ASN A 106 -0.97 -8.96 13.70
C ASN A 106 -1.51 -9.76 12.51
N ASP A 107 -1.12 -11.02 12.39
CA ASP A 107 -1.58 -11.91 11.32
C ASP A 107 -1.79 -13.31 11.90
N GLY A 108 -2.88 -13.47 12.68
CA GLY A 108 -3.19 -14.72 13.37
C GLY A 108 -3.16 -14.66 14.91
N GLY A 109 -3.39 -13.49 15.50
CA GLY A 109 -3.66 -13.33 16.93
C GLY A 109 -2.50 -12.83 17.77
N ARG A 110 -1.30 -12.65 17.20
CA ARG A 110 -0.12 -12.13 17.89
C ARG A 110 0.52 -10.98 17.11
N TRP A 111 0.85 -9.91 17.82
CA TRP A 111 1.64 -8.82 17.25
C TRP A 111 3.10 -9.24 17.09
N VAL A 112 3.64 -8.98 15.90
CA VAL A 112 5.05 -9.16 15.54
C VAL A 112 5.59 -7.82 15.07
N PHE A 113 6.82 -7.52 15.47
CA PHE A 113 7.58 -6.38 14.97
C PHE A 113 8.81 -6.91 14.25
N GLY A 114 9.08 -6.37 13.07
CA GLY A 114 10.27 -6.71 12.31
C GLY A 114 10.82 -5.49 11.58
N GLN A 115 12.13 -5.51 11.37
CA GLN A 115 12.84 -4.53 10.57
C GLN A 115 14.01 -5.18 9.85
N SER A 116 14.40 -4.64 8.70
CA SER A 116 15.62 -5.00 7.98
C SER A 116 16.11 -3.85 7.12
N GLY A 117 17.39 -3.88 6.75
CA GLY A 117 18.04 -2.78 6.01
C GLY A 117 18.45 -1.61 6.91
N GLU A 118 19.24 -0.70 6.36
CA GLU A 118 19.82 0.42 7.11
C GLU A 118 18.73 1.44 7.48
N PRO A 119 18.57 1.81 8.76
CA PRO A 119 17.60 2.82 9.15
C PRO A 119 17.90 4.19 8.53
N PHE A 120 16.84 4.92 8.18
CA PHE A 120 17.00 6.31 7.75
C PHE A 120 17.35 7.22 8.94
N PRO A 121 18.05 8.35 8.70
CA PRO A 121 18.49 9.25 9.79
C PRO A 121 17.36 9.87 10.62
N PHE A 122 16.15 9.91 10.08
CA PHE A 122 14.96 10.46 10.77
C PHE A 122 14.19 9.40 11.59
N GLU A 123 14.58 8.12 11.52
CA GLU A 123 13.89 7.07 12.26
C GLU A 123 14.14 7.20 13.78
N LYS A 124 13.07 7.09 14.57
CA LYS A 124 13.07 7.10 16.04
C LYS A 124 13.31 5.70 16.58
N LEU A 125 14.56 5.24 16.50
CA LEU A 125 14.96 3.86 16.80
C LEU A 125 14.67 3.43 18.24
N GLU A 126 14.66 4.38 19.18
CA GLU A 126 14.27 4.19 20.57
C GLU A 126 12.85 3.64 20.72
N GLN A 127 11.92 4.04 19.84
CA GLN A 127 10.55 3.54 19.86
C GLN A 127 10.50 2.03 19.55
N TYR A 128 11.49 1.49 18.82
CA TYR A 128 11.52 0.08 18.43
C TYR A 128 11.73 -0.86 19.63
N GLN A 129 12.10 -0.30 20.79
CA GLN A 129 12.26 -1.01 22.07
C GLN A 129 11.03 -0.92 22.97
N ALA A 130 9.92 -0.30 22.51
CA ALA A 130 8.70 -0.20 23.29
C ALA A 130 8.24 -1.58 23.81
N ARG A 131 7.72 -1.60 25.04
CA ARG A 131 7.31 -2.83 25.74
C ARG A 131 6.24 -3.59 24.96
N LYS A 132 5.26 -2.89 24.41
CA LYS A 132 4.19 -3.49 23.58
C LYS A 132 4.65 -3.48 22.13
N VAL A 133 4.61 -4.65 21.49
CA VAL A 133 5.06 -4.81 20.09
C VAL A 133 4.34 -3.86 19.12
N ARG A 134 3.01 -3.70 19.29
CA ARG A 134 2.20 -2.78 18.49
C ARG A 134 2.66 -1.32 18.59
N ASP A 135 3.27 -0.94 19.71
CA ASP A 135 3.68 0.43 19.96
C ASP A 135 5.08 0.71 19.39
N ARG A 136 5.78 -0.32 18.87
CA ARG A 136 7.12 -0.18 18.27
C ARG A 136 7.11 0.48 16.89
N PHE A 137 6.00 0.39 16.17
CA PHE A 137 5.79 1.14 14.94
C PHE A 137 4.32 1.48 14.78
N THR A 138 3.99 2.77 14.97
CA THR A 138 2.61 3.26 15.00
C THR A 138 2.26 3.99 13.72
N PHE A 139 0.96 4.28 13.53
CA PHE A 139 0.49 5.08 12.41
C PHE A 139 1.12 6.47 12.38
N GLU A 140 1.32 7.09 13.55
CA GLU A 140 1.91 8.41 13.70
C GLU A 140 3.39 8.40 13.27
N LEU A 141 4.16 7.38 13.69
CA LEU A 141 5.54 7.21 13.20
C LEU A 141 5.57 6.98 11.69
N LEU A 142 4.68 6.14 11.17
CA LEU A 142 4.58 5.93 9.73
C LEU A 142 4.33 7.25 9.01
N ALA A 143 3.35 8.04 9.43
CA ALA A 143 3.04 9.33 8.83
C ALA A 143 4.22 10.31 8.91
N ASP A 144 4.90 10.39 10.05
CA ASP A 144 6.11 11.20 10.27
C ASP A 144 7.25 10.81 9.31
N TYR A 145 7.54 9.52 9.21
CA TYR A 145 8.58 9.00 8.31
C TYR A 145 8.26 9.24 6.83
N LEU A 146 6.98 9.11 6.44
CA LEU A 146 6.54 9.39 5.09
C LEU A 146 6.69 10.88 4.74
N GLN A 147 6.45 11.80 5.69
CA GLN A 147 6.66 13.23 5.48
C GLN A 147 8.12 13.57 5.18
N HIS A 148 9.08 12.93 5.88
CA HIS A 148 10.51 13.09 5.56
C HIS A 148 10.89 12.68 4.13
N LEU A 149 10.04 11.88 3.46
CA LEU A 149 10.21 11.43 2.07
C LEU A 149 9.33 12.22 1.08
N GLY A 150 8.68 13.29 1.53
CA GLY A 150 7.77 14.11 0.72
C GLY A 150 6.44 13.43 0.39
N LEU A 151 6.01 12.47 1.21
CA LEU A 151 4.75 11.74 1.03
C LEU A 151 3.71 12.23 2.05
N SER A 152 2.46 12.35 1.63
CA SER A 152 1.32 12.65 2.52
C SER A 152 0.08 11.81 2.13
N PRO A 153 0.19 10.46 2.11
CA PRO A 153 -0.85 9.60 1.52
C PRO A 153 -2.16 9.53 2.32
N PHE A 154 -2.19 10.14 3.51
CA PHE A 154 -3.39 10.22 4.34
C PHE A 154 -4.12 11.57 4.19
N GLN A 155 -3.66 12.43 3.28
CA GLN A 155 -4.31 13.68 2.92
C GLN A 155 -4.88 13.56 1.51
N GLU A 156 -6.15 13.90 1.32
CA GLU A 156 -6.83 13.77 0.03
C GLU A 156 -6.20 14.66 -1.05
N ASP A 157 -5.82 15.88 -0.68
CA ASP A 157 -5.22 16.86 -1.58
C ASP A 157 -3.82 16.46 -2.07
N PHE A 158 -3.19 15.45 -1.47
CA PHE A 158 -1.92 14.90 -1.93
C PHE A 158 -2.01 14.25 -3.31
N TYR A 159 -3.17 13.73 -3.69
CA TYR A 159 -3.40 13.00 -4.93
C TYR A 159 -4.01 13.90 -6.01
N LEU A 160 -3.72 13.58 -7.29
CA LEU A 160 -4.32 14.23 -8.45
C LEU A 160 -4.21 15.77 -8.43
N PRO A 161 -2.99 16.33 -8.30
CA PRO A 161 -2.81 17.76 -8.45
C PRO A 161 -3.34 18.23 -9.82
N GLN A 162 -3.83 19.47 -9.86
CA GLN A 162 -4.41 20.05 -11.07
C GLN A 162 -3.47 19.91 -12.28
N GLY A 163 -4.02 19.45 -13.41
CA GLY A 163 -3.31 19.39 -14.68
C GLY A 163 -2.62 18.07 -15.00
N ALA A 164 -2.71 17.04 -14.14
CA ALA A 164 -2.17 15.71 -14.44
C ALA A 164 -3.25 14.61 -14.25
N PRO A 165 -3.54 13.79 -15.28
CA PRO A 165 -4.53 12.72 -15.17
C PRO A 165 -3.96 11.54 -14.38
N ALA A 166 -4.85 10.74 -13.78
CA ALA A 166 -4.52 9.37 -13.41
C ALA A 166 -4.48 8.47 -14.65
N TRP A 167 -3.87 7.29 -14.53
CA TRP A 167 -3.82 6.29 -15.58
C TRP A 167 -4.39 4.98 -15.10
N LEU A 168 -5.45 4.51 -15.75
CA LEU A 168 -6.03 3.19 -15.51
C LEU A 168 -5.45 2.18 -16.50
N VAL A 169 -4.90 1.10 -15.97
CA VAL A 169 -4.45 -0.07 -16.73
C VAL A 169 -5.39 -1.23 -16.42
N GLU A 170 -5.99 -1.78 -17.46
CA GLU A 170 -6.92 -2.90 -17.33
C GLU A 170 -6.35 -4.14 -18.00
N LYS A 171 -6.41 -5.25 -17.29
CA LYS A 171 -6.17 -6.58 -17.84
C LYS A 171 -7.45 -7.06 -18.51
N THR A 172 -7.36 -7.43 -19.78
CA THR A 172 -8.45 -8.00 -20.57
C THR A 172 -8.15 -9.46 -20.92
N GLY A 173 -9.17 -10.18 -21.40
CA GLY A 173 -9.07 -11.61 -21.72
C GLY A 173 -9.55 -12.53 -20.61
N PRO A 174 -9.39 -13.85 -20.76
CA PRO A 174 -9.94 -14.85 -19.86
C PRO A 174 -9.43 -14.67 -18.42
N VAL A 175 -10.24 -15.13 -17.47
CA VAL A 175 -9.93 -15.15 -16.04
C VAL A 175 -9.83 -16.59 -15.55
N VAL A 176 -9.14 -16.79 -14.44
CA VAL A 176 -9.11 -18.10 -13.78
C VAL A 176 -10.52 -18.56 -13.35
N PRO A 177 -10.83 -19.87 -13.33
CA PRO A 177 -12.17 -20.35 -12.96
C PRO A 177 -12.66 -19.93 -11.57
N THR A 178 -11.73 -19.62 -10.65
CA THR A 178 -12.04 -19.17 -9.29
C THR A 178 -12.23 -17.66 -9.17
N HIS A 179 -12.15 -16.92 -10.29
CA HIS A 179 -12.30 -15.48 -10.33
C HIS A 179 -13.70 -15.06 -9.87
N LYS A 180 -13.74 -14.06 -8.98
CA LYS A 180 -14.96 -13.47 -8.46
C LYS A 180 -14.83 -11.96 -8.44
N GLU A 181 -15.93 -11.31 -8.79
CA GLU A 181 -16.13 -9.88 -8.65
C GLU A 181 -16.94 -9.57 -7.39
N TYR A 182 -16.64 -8.46 -6.76
CA TYR A 182 -17.28 -7.98 -5.54
C TYR A 182 -17.62 -6.51 -5.69
N THR A 183 -18.84 -6.15 -5.30
CA THR A 183 -19.22 -4.76 -5.08
C THR A 183 -18.53 -4.22 -3.82
N LEU A 184 -18.39 -2.90 -3.74
CA LEU A 184 -17.85 -2.25 -2.55
C LEU A 184 -18.69 -2.53 -1.29
N ALA A 185 -20.02 -2.64 -1.44
CA ALA A 185 -20.94 -2.96 -0.35
C ALA A 185 -20.67 -4.36 0.24
N GLN A 186 -20.57 -5.39 -0.61
CA GLN A 186 -20.27 -6.77 -0.19
C GLN A 186 -18.93 -6.88 0.56
N VAL A 187 -17.94 -6.07 0.18
CA VAL A 187 -16.63 -6.09 0.85
C VAL A 187 -16.70 -5.39 2.21
N ARG A 188 -17.43 -4.28 2.31
CA ARG A 188 -17.60 -3.53 3.58
C ARG A 188 -18.37 -4.29 4.66
N GLU A 189 -19.30 -5.16 4.29
CA GLU A 189 -20.03 -6.02 5.26
C GLU A 189 -19.11 -6.93 6.08
N ASN A 190 -17.89 -7.20 5.59
CA ASN A 190 -16.94 -8.12 6.21
C ASN A 190 -15.89 -7.45 7.12
N PHE A 191 -15.92 -6.12 7.30
CA PHE A 191 -14.87 -5.35 8.00
C PHE A 191 -15.37 -4.56 9.21
#